data_AF-A0A848TI52-F1
#
_entry.id   AF-A0A848TI52-F1
#
_cell.length_a   1.000
_cell.length_b   1.000
_cell.length_c   1.000
_cell.angle_alpha   90.00
_cell.angle_beta   90.00
_cell.angle_gamma   90.00
#
_symmetry.space_group_name_H-M   'P 1'
#
loop_
_entity.id
_entity.type
_entity.pdbx_description
1 polymer ?
#
loop_
_entity_poly.entity_id
_entity_poly.type
_entity_poly.pdbx_seq_one_letter_code
_entity_poly.pdbx_strand_id
1 'polypeptide(L)' 'MSFRARHLLGIEHLAPDEITTLLDLADRYVDLNRQDMKHDDALAGLTQINMFYEASTRTQSSFELAGKRLGADV' A
#
# COMPACT_ATOMS: atom_id res chain seq x y z
N MET A 1 -1.47 12.68 -9.75
CA MET A 1 -2.12 11.43 -9.30
C MET A 1 -3.62 11.64 -9.30
N SER A 2 -4.39 10.75 -9.95
CA SER A 2 -5.86 10.88 -10.12
C SER A 2 -6.68 10.17 -9.04
N PHE A 3 -6.04 9.49 -8.08
CA PHE A 3 -6.75 8.70 -7.07
C PHE A 3 -7.49 9.60 -6.06
N ARG A 4 -8.82 9.56 -6.05
CA ARG A 4 -9.68 10.46 -5.25
C ARG A 4 -10.37 9.76 -4.08
N ALA A 5 -10.41 8.43 -4.07
CA ALA A 5 -11.11 7.68 -3.05
C ALA A 5 -10.41 7.83 -1.69
N ARG A 6 -11.14 8.36 -0.70
CA ARG A 6 -10.68 8.39 0.70
C ARG A 6 -10.66 6.98 1.33
N HIS A 7 -11.63 6.15 0.95
CA HIS A 7 -11.77 4.77 1.44
C HIS A 7 -11.80 3.81 0.25
N LEU A 8 -11.07 2.70 0.37
CA LEU A 8 -11.04 1.63 -0.64
C LEU A 8 -11.77 0.39 -0.08
N LEU A 9 -13.09 0.35 -0.25
CA LEU A 9 -13.96 -0.73 0.24
C LEU A 9 -14.31 -1.76 -0.85
N GLY A 10 -13.94 -1.48 -2.08
CA GLY A 10 -14.25 -2.25 -3.28
C GLY A 10 -13.64 -1.57 -4.51
N ILE A 11 -13.73 -2.23 -5.66
CA ILE A 11 -13.15 -1.74 -6.93
C ILE A 11 -14.22 -1.21 -7.90
N GLU A 12 -15.50 -1.42 -7.60
CA GLU A 12 -16.66 -1.14 -8.45
C GLU A 12 -16.81 0.34 -8.78
N HIS A 13 -16.30 1.22 -7.91
CA HIS A 13 -16.40 2.67 -8.03
C HIS A 13 -15.14 3.31 -8.61
N LEU A 14 -14.08 2.53 -8.83
CA LEU A 14 -12.83 3.07 -9.37
C LEU A 14 -12.98 3.35 -10.85
N ALA A 15 -12.71 4.59 -11.26
CA ALA A 15 -12.59 4.89 -12.67
C ALA A 15 -11.33 4.21 -13.25
N PRO A 16 -11.32 3.85 -14.55
CA PRO A 16 -10.17 3.18 -15.16
C PRO A 16 -8.82 3.90 -14.95
N ASP A 17 -8.81 5.23 -14.98
CA ASP A 17 -7.60 6.05 -14.75
C ASP A 17 -7.09 5.98 -13.30
N GLU A 18 -7.98 5.79 -12.33
CA GLU A 18 -7.62 5.57 -10.93
C GLU A 18 -6.99 4.20 -10.73
N ILE A 19 -7.50 3.17 -11.42
CA ILE A 19 -6.91 1.83 -11.42
C ILE A 19 -5.51 1.88 -12.03
N THR A 20 -5.35 2.49 -13.21
CA THR A 20 -4.03 2.68 -13.85
C THR A 20 -3.08 3.44 -12.93
N THR A 21 -3.54 4.50 -12.25
CA THR A 21 -2.72 5.24 -11.28
C THR A 21 -2.19 4.35 -10.16
N LEU A 22 -3.01 3.43 -9.63
CA LEU A 22 -2.58 2.48 -8.59
C LEU A 22 -1.56 1.47 -9.13
N LEU A 23 -1.78 0.95 -10.33
CA LEU A 23 -0.88 -0.01 -10.97
C LEU A 23 0.48 0.62 -11.30
N ASP A 24 0.50 1.82 -11.88
CA ASP A 24 1.74 2.56 -12.17
C ASP A 24 2.53 2.89 -10.88
N LEU A 25 1.83 3.16 -9.77
CA LEU A 25 2.47 3.34 -8.47
C LEU A 25 3.01 2.02 -7.91
N ALA A 26 2.29 0.92 -8.08
CA ALA A 26 2.74 -0.41 -7.67
C ALA A 26 4.02 -0.82 -8.39
N ASP A 27 4.11 -0.59 -9.71
CA ASP A 27 5.31 -0.90 -10.49
C ASP A 27 6.55 -0.14 -9.99
N ARG A 28 6.39 1.13 -9.61
CA ARG A 28 7.48 1.90 -8.99
C ARG A 28 7.96 1.29 -7.67
N TYR A 29 7.05 0.80 -6.83
CA TYR A 29 7.43 0.12 -5.59
C TYR A 29 8.00 -1.28 -5.82
N VAL A 30 7.62 -1.96 -6.90
CA VAL A 30 8.29 -3.21 -7.33
C VAL A 30 9.75 -2.92 -7.66
N ASP A 31 10.02 -1.86 -8.42
CA ASP A 31 11.38 -1.47 -8.76
C ASP A 31 12.18 -1.02 -7.54
N LEU A 32 11.59 -0.28 -6.61
CA LEU A 32 12.21 0.04 -5.32
C LEU A 32 12.59 -1.23 -4.55
N ASN A 33 11.70 -2.23 -4.50
CA ASN A 33 11.94 -3.49 -3.78
C ASN A 33 13.07 -4.34 -4.38
N ARG A 34 13.45 -4.08 -5.64
CA ARG A 34 14.58 -4.73 -6.31
C ARG A 34 15.92 -4.08 -5.96
N GLN A 35 15.92 -2.88 -5.39
CA GLN A 35 17.13 -2.19 -4.96
C GLN A 35 17.66 -2.76 -3.64
N ASP A 36 18.92 -2.47 -3.34
CA ASP A 36 19.56 -2.88 -2.07
C ASP A 36 18.92 -2.17 -0.87
N MET A 37 18.56 -0.90 -1.04
CA MET A 37 17.79 -0.12 -0.06
C MET A 37 16.31 -0.20 -0.40
N LYS A 38 15.58 -0.98 0.38
CA LYS A 38 14.14 -1.28 0.19
C LYS A 38 13.24 -0.43 1.10
N HIS A 39 13.71 0.75 1.49
CA HIS A 39 13.05 1.63 2.44
C HIS A 39 12.77 2.98 1.79
N ASP A 40 11.58 3.50 2.02
CA ASP A 40 11.11 4.83 1.63
C ASP A 40 10.48 5.48 2.86
N ASP A 41 10.44 6.81 2.91
CA ASP A 41 9.92 7.57 4.06
C ASP A 41 8.52 8.16 3.78
N ALA A 42 7.84 7.64 2.74
CA ALA A 42 6.55 8.14 2.29
C ALA A 42 5.45 8.16 3.37
N LEU A 43 5.54 7.28 4.38
CA LEU A 43 4.62 7.18 5.52
C LEU A 43 5.31 7.47 6.86
N ALA A 44 6.49 8.09 6.87
CA ALA A 44 7.23 8.39 8.10
C ALA A 44 6.39 9.22 9.08
N GLY A 45 6.32 8.76 10.34
CA GLY A 45 5.53 9.38 11.40
C GLY A 45 4.02 9.09 11.35
N LEU A 46 3.58 8.20 10.46
CA LEU A 46 2.20 7.72 10.40
C LEU A 46 2.10 6.31 11.00
N THR A 47 1.00 6.05 11.72
CA THR A 47 0.69 4.73 12.27
C THR A 47 -0.32 3.98 11.40
N GLN A 48 0.00 2.75 11.02
CA GLN A 48 -0.90 1.84 10.31
C GLN A 48 -1.49 0.82 11.29
N ILE A 49 -2.82 0.77 11.38
CA ILE A 49 -3.51 -0.21 12.23
C ILE A 49 -4.10 -1.32 11.37
N ASN A 50 -3.64 -2.55 11.58
CA ASN A 50 -4.17 -3.74 10.92
C ASN A 50 -5.23 -4.41 11.81
N MET A 51 -6.50 -4.32 11.42
CA MET A 51 -7.63 -4.89 12.18
C MET A 51 -8.24 -6.09 11.44
N PHE A 52 -8.00 -7.30 11.94
CA PHE A 52 -8.50 -8.56 11.38
C PHE A 52 -9.37 -9.30 12.41
N TYR A 53 -10.64 -9.53 12.07
CA TYR A 53 -11.56 -10.34 12.89
C TYR A 53 -11.45 -11.84 12.61
N GLU A 54 -10.85 -12.21 11.49
CA GLU A 54 -10.62 -13.58 11.05
C GLU A 54 -9.15 -13.76 10.66
N ALA A 55 -8.60 -14.96 10.88
CA ALA A 55 -7.20 -15.23 10.58
C ALA A 55 -6.92 -15.16 9.07
N SER A 56 -6.03 -14.26 8.65
CA SER A 56 -5.62 -14.11 7.24
C SER A 56 -4.13 -13.77 7.13
N THR A 57 -3.28 -14.80 7.22
CA THR A 57 -1.82 -14.64 7.28
C THR A 57 -1.25 -13.86 6.10
N ARG A 58 -1.65 -14.21 4.86
CA ARG A 58 -1.09 -13.59 3.65
C ARG A 58 -1.40 -12.09 3.60
N THR A 59 -2.65 -11.73 3.89
CA THR A 59 -3.13 -10.35 3.83
C THR A 59 -2.50 -9.51 4.94
N GLN A 60 -2.51 -10.01 6.18
CA GLN A 60 -1.92 -9.30 7.31
C GLN A 60 -0.42 -9.06 7.09
N SER A 61 0.34 -10.11 6.73
CA SER A 61 1.77 -9.97 6.50
C SER A 61 2.10 -9.06 5.33
N SER A 62 1.29 -9.03 4.26
CA SER A 62 1.54 -8.11 3.14
C SER A 62 1.33 -6.66 3.52
N PHE A 63 0.28 -6.34 4.28
CA PHE A 63 0.01 -4.99 4.75
C PHE A 63 1.07 -4.52 5.75
N GLU A 64 1.50 -5.39 6.66
CA GLU A 64 2.54 -5.08 7.63
C GLU A 64 3.90 -4.81 6.96
N LEU A 65 4.29 -5.67 6.00
CA LEU A 65 5.53 -5.50 5.26
C LEU A 65 5.53 -4.21 4.44
N ALA A 66 4.42 -3.89 3.78
CA ALA A 66 4.28 -2.67 2.99
C ALA A 66 4.42 -1.42 3.86
N GLY A 67 3.69 -1.35 4.99
CA GLY A 67 3.77 -0.21 5.91
C GLY A 67 5.20 0.02 6.43
N LYS A 68 5.85 -1.05 6.90
CA LYS A 68 7.24 -0.98 7.39
C LYS A 68 8.24 -0.53 6.33
N ARG A 69 8.05 -0.92 5.06
CA ARG A 69 8.93 -0.51 3.96
C ARG A 69 8.77 0.96 3.59
N LEU A 70 7.59 1.53 3.83
CA LEU A 70 7.28 2.94 3.57
C LEU A 70 7.52 3.82 4.81
N GLY A 71 8.13 3.29 5.87
CA GLY A 71 8.47 4.05 7.07
C GLY A 71 7.31 4.25 8.06
N ALA A 72 6.19 3.52 7.89
CA ALA A 72 5.08 3.59 8.84
C ALA A 72 5.37 2.78 10.11
N ASP A 73 4.80 3.24 11.24
CA ASP A 73 4.70 2.46 12.46
C ASP A 73 3.52 1.48 12.34
N VAL A 74 3.81 0.18 12.26
CA VAL A 74 2.80 -0.89 12.09
C VAL A 74 2.71 -1.81 13.30
#